data_AF-A0A938LU70-F1
#
_entry.id   AF-A0A938LU70-F1
#
_cell.length_a   1.000
_cell.length_b   1.000
_cell.length_c   1.000
_cell.angle_alpha   90.00
_cell.angle_beta   90.00
_cell.angle_gamma   90.00
#
_symmetry.space_group_name_H-M   'P 1'
#
loop_
_entity.id
_entity.type
_entity.pdbx_description
1 polymer ?
#
loop_
_entity_poly.entity_id
_entity_poly.type
_entity_poly.pdbx_seq_one_letter_code
_entity_poly.pdbx_strand_id
1 'polypeptide(L)'
;MDHHEDGARKRALEPADLFLSSAGPGGTWTQLVRLGSGASSPGSGENCQMLSPDGRHLFFTRDGDIYWVDAVVIEKTRSTGQGRRPIPRND
;
A
#
# COMPACT_ATOMS: atom_id res chain seq x y z
N MET A 1 -39.63 -25.67 1.07
CA MET A 1 -38.45 -25.46 0.22
C MET A 1 -37.46 -24.69 1.07
N ASP A 2 -36.52 -25.42 1.66
CA ASP A 2 -35.43 -24.88 2.44
C ASP A 2 -34.50 -24.12 1.49
N HIS A 3 -34.27 -22.84 1.77
CA HIS A 3 -33.17 -22.10 1.18
C HIS A 3 -31.97 -22.26 2.12
N HIS A 4 -31.11 -23.21 1.79
CA HIS A 4 -29.78 -23.30 2.38
C HIS A 4 -28.96 -22.12 1.82
N GLU A 5 -28.75 -21.08 2.62
CA GLU A 5 -27.79 -20.03 2.27
C GLU A 5 -26.38 -20.53 2.60
N ASP A 6 -25.70 -21.01 1.56
CA ASP A 6 -24.27 -21.26 1.55
C ASP A 6 -23.52 -19.93 1.35
N GLY A 7 -22.48 -19.73 2.14
CA GLY A 7 -21.29 -19.01 1.66
C GLY A 7 -21.36 -17.48 1.61
N ALA A 8 -21.22 -16.84 2.76
CA ALA A 8 -20.49 -15.56 2.82
C ALA A 8 -19.67 -15.51 4.10
N ARG A 9 -18.45 -16.09 4.07
CA ARG A 9 -17.37 -15.50 4.85
C ARG A 9 -17.25 -14.07 4.32
N LYS A 10 -17.82 -13.10 5.04
CA LYS A 10 -17.44 -11.70 4.89
C LYS A 10 -15.93 -11.71 5.07
N ARG A 11 -15.19 -11.73 3.96
CA ARG A 11 -13.78 -11.37 3.97
C ARG A 11 -13.86 -9.89 4.31
N ALA A 12 -13.80 -9.59 5.61
CA ALA A 12 -13.41 -8.27 6.05
C ALA A 12 -12.07 -8.07 5.36
N LEU A 13 -12.10 -7.40 4.22
CA LEU A 13 -10.91 -6.85 3.62
C LEU A 13 -10.52 -5.83 4.67
N GLU A 14 -9.58 -6.21 5.54
CA GLU A 14 -8.82 -5.25 6.32
C GLU A 14 -8.51 -4.11 5.35
N PRO A 15 -8.98 -2.88 5.63
CA PRO A 15 -8.94 -1.84 4.62
C PRO A 15 -7.50 -1.67 4.17
N ALA A 16 -7.28 -1.78 2.87
CA ALA A 16 -5.95 -1.72 2.30
C ALA A 16 -5.31 -0.37 2.66
N ASP A 17 -4.18 -0.41 3.36
CA ASP A 17 -3.32 0.74 3.60
C ASP A 17 -2.18 0.72 2.55
N LEU A 18 -1.73 1.89 2.10
CA LEU A 18 -0.61 1.97 1.16
C LEU A 18 0.74 1.85 1.89
N PHE A 19 1.57 0.90 1.44
CA PHE A 19 2.94 0.69 1.93
C PHE A 19 3.96 0.75 0.79
N LEU A 20 5.18 1.18 1.13
CA LEU A 20 6.33 1.22 0.25
C LEU A 20 7.41 0.24 0.72
N SER A 21 8.00 -0.49 -0.22
CA SER A 21 9.28 -1.18 -0.05
C SER A 21 10.18 -0.86 -1.24
N SER A 22 11.49 -0.75 -1.00
CA SER A 22 12.48 -0.49 -2.03
C SER A 22 13.38 -1.71 -2.21
N ALA A 23 13.74 -2.02 -3.45
CA ALA A 23 14.74 -3.04 -3.74
C ALA A 23 16.15 -2.47 -3.49
N GLY A 24 16.89 -3.09 -2.58
CA GLY A 24 18.31 -2.85 -2.36
C GLY A 24 19.20 -3.61 -3.35
N PRO A 25 20.52 -3.39 -3.29
CA PRO A 25 21.48 -4.15 -4.09
C PRO A 25 21.32 -5.65 -3.88
N GLY A 26 21.37 -6.43 -4.96
CA GLY A 26 21.20 -7.89 -4.91
C GLY A 26 19.73 -8.37 -4.78
N GLY A 27 18.74 -7.49 -4.98
CA GLY A 27 17.33 -7.87 -5.00
C GLY A 27 16.74 -8.16 -3.62
N THR A 28 17.38 -7.70 -2.56
CA THR A 28 16.79 -7.68 -1.21
C THR A 28 15.75 -6.56 -1.13
N TRP A 29 14.63 -6.78 -0.46
CA TRP A 29 13.61 -5.76 -0.27
C TRP A 29 13.71 -5.16 1.13
N THR A 30 13.55 -3.84 1.24
CA THR A 30 13.48 -3.16 2.54
C THR A 30 12.19 -3.54 3.28
N GLN A 31 12.14 -3.29 4.58
CA GLN A 31 10.90 -3.40 5.33
C GLN A 31 9.79 -2.52 4.70
N LEU A 32 8.54 -3.00 4.76
CA LEU A 32 7.37 -2.20 4.39
C LEU A 32 7.23 -1.01 5.33
N VAL A 33 7.09 0.18 4.74
CA VAL A 33 6.83 1.43 5.47
C VAL A 33 5.52 2.02 4.96
N ARG A 34 4.59 2.30 5.88
CA ARG A 34 3.30 2.92 5.54
C ARG A 34 3.54 4.29 4.93
N LEU A 35 2.81 4.64 3.88
CA LEU A 35 2.84 6.01 3.35
C LEU A 35 2.25 6.98 4.38
N GLY A 36 2.71 8.23 4.35
CA GLY A 36 2.28 9.25 5.30
C GLY A 36 0.77 9.49 5.28
N SER A 37 0.25 10.15 6.32
CA SER A 37 -1.19 10.37 6.53
C SER A 37 -1.94 11.06 5.38
N GLY A 38 -1.23 11.80 4.52
CA GLY A 38 -1.81 12.41 3.31
C GLY A 38 -2.12 11.40 2.19
N ALA A 39 -1.50 10.23 2.19
CA ALA A 39 -1.70 9.19 1.18
C ALA A 39 -2.37 7.93 1.74
N SER A 40 -2.10 7.56 3.00
CA SER A 40 -2.78 6.43 3.64
C SER A 40 -3.32 6.78 5.02
N SER A 41 -4.61 6.50 5.22
CA SER A 41 -5.29 6.66 6.51
C SER A 41 -5.75 5.29 7.05
N PRO A 42 -5.59 5.00 8.36
CA PRO A 42 -5.87 3.66 8.88
C PRO A 42 -7.30 3.26 8.62
N GLY A 43 -7.51 2.11 7.98
CA GLY A 43 -8.85 1.61 7.75
C GLY A 43 -9.56 2.24 6.55
N SER A 44 -8.86 3.00 5.70
CA SER A 44 -9.47 3.75 4.60
C SER A 44 -9.61 2.98 3.28
N GLY A 45 -8.91 1.87 3.07
CA GLY A 45 -9.15 1.03 1.89
C GLY A 45 -8.65 1.63 0.58
N GLU A 46 -7.41 2.11 0.57
CA GLU A 46 -6.74 2.61 -0.62
C GLU A 46 -6.37 1.47 -1.59
N ASN A 47 -6.71 1.61 -2.87
CA ASN A 47 -6.55 0.57 -3.89
C ASN A 47 -6.01 1.14 -5.22
N CYS A 48 -5.70 0.24 -6.17
CA CYS A 48 -5.39 0.58 -7.58
C CYS A 48 -4.33 1.69 -7.76
N GLN A 49 -3.23 1.59 -7.03
CA GLN A 49 -2.16 2.59 -7.07
C GLN A 49 -1.40 2.64 -8.40
N MET A 50 -1.13 3.83 -8.94
CA MET A 50 -0.36 4.05 -10.17
C MET A 50 0.52 5.29 -10.07
N LEU A 51 1.75 5.23 -10.61
CA LEU A 51 2.60 6.42 -10.76
C LEU A 51 2.33 7.13 -12.08
N SER A 52 2.41 8.45 -12.09
CA SER A 52 2.40 9.23 -13.32
C SER A 52 3.62 8.88 -14.21
N PRO A 53 3.52 9.05 -15.54
CA PRO A 53 4.64 8.77 -16.44
C PRO A 53 5.91 9.59 -16.15
N ASP A 54 5.75 10.80 -15.61
CA ASP A 54 6.85 11.67 -15.18
C ASP A 54 7.33 11.40 -13.75
N GLY A 55 6.71 10.44 -13.06
CA GLY A 55 7.04 10.03 -11.69
C GLY A 55 6.73 11.08 -10.62
N ARG A 56 6.01 12.17 -10.95
CA ARG A 56 5.72 13.25 -10.00
C ARG A 56 4.53 12.99 -9.09
N HIS A 57 3.59 12.14 -9.51
CA HIS A 57 2.36 11.89 -8.77
C HIS A 57 2.11 10.39 -8.58
N LEU A 58 1.52 10.06 -7.43
CA LEU A 58 0.94 8.76 -7.13
C LEU A 58 -0.58 8.91 -7.11
N PHE A 59 -1.27 8.19 -7.98
CA PHE A 59 -2.72 8.06 -8.02
C PHE A 59 -3.16 6.81 -7.28
N PHE A 60 -4.31 6.86 -6.62
CA PHE A 60 -4.93 5.72 -5.95
C PHE A 60 -6.44 5.93 -5.84
N THR A 61 -7.19 4.85 -5.63
CA THR A 61 -8.63 4.92 -5.36
C THR A 61 -8.92 4.74 -3.88
N ARG A 62 -9.93 5.44 -3.36
CA ARG A 62 -10.46 5.27 -2.01
C ARG A 62 -11.95 5.57 -2.02
N ASP A 63 -12.74 4.69 -1.41
CA ASP A 63 -14.20 4.84 -1.32
C ASP A 63 -14.91 5.14 -2.66
N GLY A 64 -14.38 4.57 -3.75
CA GLY A 64 -14.93 4.74 -5.11
C GLY A 64 -14.49 6.01 -5.84
N ASP A 65 -13.65 6.86 -5.23
CA ASP A 65 -13.12 8.08 -5.83
C ASP A 65 -11.61 7.99 -6.13
N ILE A 66 -11.09 8.90 -6.94
CA ILE A 66 -9.69 8.96 -7.38
C ILE A 66 -8.97 10.09 -6.65
N TYR A 67 -7.86 9.74 -5.99
CA TYR A 67 -6.99 10.65 -5.28
C TYR A 67 -5.60 10.68 -5.91
N TRP A 68 -4.85 11.74 -5.62
CA TRP A 68 -3.45 11.84 -5.99
C TRP A 68 -2.65 12.58 -4.92
N VAL A 69 -1.35 12.26 -4.83
CA VAL A 69 -0.37 12.95 -3.99
C VAL A 69 0.94 13.13 -4.77
N ASP A 70 1.77 14.08 -4.36
CA ASP A 70 3.13 14.19 -4.88
C ASP A 70 3.96 12.95 -4.49
N ALA A 71 4.67 12.39 -5.46
CA ALA A 71 5.53 11.22 -5.28
C ALA A 71 6.70 11.48 -4.32
N VAL A 72 6.96 12.73 -3.93
CA VAL A 72 7.89 13.07 -2.82
C VAL A 72 7.52 12.37 -1.51
N VAL A 73 6.26 11.94 -1.34
CA VAL A 73 5.84 11.10 -0.20
C VAL A 73 6.66 9.81 -0.13
N ILE A 74 7.03 9.23 -1.27
CA ILE A 74 7.85 8.00 -1.37
C ILE A 74 9.25 8.26 -0.81
N GLU A 75 9.87 9.39 -1.17
CA GLU A 75 11.21 9.74 -0.69
C GLU A 75 11.23 10.04 0.81
N LYS A 76 10.24 10.79 1.31
CA LYS A 76 10.09 11.05 2.75
C LYS A 76 9.92 9.75 3.56
N THR A 77 9.17 8.80 3.01
CA THR A 77 8.98 7.48 3.60
C THR A 77 10.29 6.68 3.63
N ARG A 78 11.15 6.79 2.61
CA ARG A 78 12.48 6.14 2.59
C ARG A 78 13.41 6.65 3.69
N SER A 79 13.42 7.95 3.97
CA SER A 79 14.26 8.53 5.03
C SER A 79 13.87 8.05 6.44
N THR A 80 12.62 7.61 6.61
CA THR A 80 12.09 7.16 7.90
C THR A 80 12.29 5.65 8.14
N GLY A 81 12.60 4.88 7.09
CA GLY A 81 12.64 3.41 7.12
C GLY A 81 14.01 2.75 7.33
N GLN A 82 15.13 3.48 7.36
CA GLN A 82 16.49 2.91 7.32
C GLN A 82 17.00 2.25 8.63
N GLY A 83 16.12 1.91 9.58
CA GLY A 83 16.52 1.37 10.89
C GLY A 83 16.16 -0.09 11.18
N ARG A 84 15.47 -0.82 10.30
CA ARG A 84 14.92 -2.16 10.63
C ARG A 84 15.20 -3.21 9.54
N ARG A 85 15.57 -4.40 10.00
CA ARG A 85 16.17 -5.54 9.28
C ARG A 85 15.50 -5.87 7.92
N PRO A 86 16.25 -6.41 6.93
CA PRO A 86 15.70 -6.90 5.66
C PRO A 86 14.65 -8.00 5.88
N ILE A 87 13.62 -8.03 5.03
CA ILE A 87 12.64 -9.12 5.02
C ILE A 87 13.29 -10.31 4.29
N PRO A 88 13.47 -11.48 4.93
CA PRO A 88 14.00 -12.64 4.24
C PRO A 88 13.03 -13.06 3.13
N ARG A 89 13.56 -13.41 1.95
CA ARG A 89 12.77 -14.05 0.89
C ARG A 89 12.40 -15.44 1.39
N ASN A 90 11.13 -15.81 1.27
CA ASN A 90 10.68 -17.18 1.50
C ASN A 90 10.88 -17.92 0.17
N ASP A 91 11.92 -18.77 0.11
CA ASP A 91 12.10 -19.78 -0.93
C ASP A 91 11.29 -21.05 -0.64
#